data_AF-A0A8J6U5H9-F1
#
_entry.id   AF-A0A8J6U5H9-F1
#
_cell.length_a   1.000
_cell.length_b   1.000
_cell.length_c   1.000
_cell.angle_alpha   90.00
_cell.angle_beta   90.00
_cell.angle_gamma   90.00
#
_symmetry.space_group_name_H-M   'P 1'
#
loop_
_entity.id
_entity.type
_entity.pdbx_description
1 polymer ?
#
loop_
_entity_poly.entity_id
_entity_poly.type
_entity_poly.pdbx_seq_one_letter_code
_entity_poly.pdbx_strand_id
1 'polypeptide(L)'
;CRRCRRSGAAQWRAWNCVGHRRAAARTVVARHCACLHNDVLDTGPGDRPALSSGAVYVPDGMPPQGGWPVVSWAHGTVGMGDQCAPSNYKSTERDSAYLAHWMQQGYAVVATDYVGLGNPGVHPYLDGPAAARSVVDMVRAARTQVPQLSSEWR
;
A
#
# COMPACT_ATOMS: atom_id res chain seq x y z
N CYS A 1 15.09 -3.56 10.52
CA CYS A 1 13.71 -3.47 11.03
C CYS A 1 13.57 -2.25 11.94
N ARG A 2 13.04 -1.13 11.44
CA ARG A 2 12.50 -0.09 12.33
C ARG A 2 11.04 0.07 11.97
N ARG A 3 10.17 -0.29 12.91
CA ARG A 3 8.72 -0.09 12.86
C ARG A 3 8.44 1.36 12.43
N CYS A 4 7.55 1.60 11.47
CA CYS A 4 6.99 2.93 11.26
C CYS A 4 6.25 3.32 12.55
N ARG A 5 6.90 4.10 13.42
CA ARG A 5 6.25 4.59 14.64
C ARG A 5 5.38 5.80 14.27
N ARG A 6 4.08 5.72 14.57
CA ARG A 6 3.19 6.90 14.65
C ARG A 6 3.86 7.94 15.58
N SER A 7 4.33 9.05 15.04
CA SER A 7 4.54 10.26 15.84
C SER A 7 3.18 10.95 15.97
N GLY A 8 2.72 11.13 17.20
CA GLY A 8 1.43 11.76 17.49
C GLY A 8 1.26 13.12 16.82
N ALA A 9 -0.01 13.48 16.66
CA ALA A 9 -0.57 14.61 15.91
C ALA A 9 -0.57 14.41 14.38
N ALA A 10 -1.78 14.41 13.83
CA ALA A 10 -2.08 14.41 12.40
C ALA A 10 -1.38 15.59 11.70
N GLN A 11 -0.15 15.37 11.24
CA GLN A 11 0.52 16.30 10.34
C GLN A 11 1.48 15.56 9.41
N TRP A 12 1.24 15.77 8.13
CA TRP A 12 1.88 15.17 6.99
C TRP A 12 3.39 15.45 6.97
N ARG A 13 4.19 14.39 7.05
CA ARG A 13 5.59 14.43 6.63
C ARG A 13 5.79 13.32 5.63
N ALA A 14 6.16 13.67 4.40
CA ALA A 14 6.75 12.73 3.47
C ALA A 14 8.01 12.17 4.13
N TRP A 15 8.00 10.88 4.47
CA TRP A 15 9.17 10.24 5.04
C TRP A 15 10.01 9.68 3.90
N ASN A 16 11.23 10.18 3.78
CA ASN A 16 12.26 9.51 2.99
C ASN A 16 12.47 8.11 3.58
N CYS A 17 12.48 7.06 2.76
CA CYS A 17 12.97 5.74 3.17
C CYS A 17 14.48 5.85 3.49
N VAL A 18 14.84 6.23 4.72
CA VAL A 18 16.24 6.41 5.12
C VAL A 18 16.92 5.06 5.26
N GLY A 19 17.90 4.77 4.38
CA GLY A 19 18.74 3.57 4.47
C GLY A 19 19.52 3.12 3.22
N HIS A 20 19.37 3.78 2.06
CA HIS A 20 20.06 3.35 0.84
C HIS A 20 21.40 4.08 0.65
N ARG A 21 22.52 3.37 0.88
CA ARG A 21 23.84 3.80 0.38
C ARG A 21 23.80 3.85 -1.14
N ARG A 22 24.41 4.90 -1.71
CA ARG A 22 24.56 5.12 -3.16
C ARG A 22 25.17 3.88 -3.81
N ALA A 23 24.37 3.11 -4.54
CA ALA A 23 24.87 2.16 -5.52
C ALA A 23 24.67 2.80 -6.90
N ALA A 24 25.77 2.94 -7.63
CA ALA A 24 25.78 3.45 -8.99
C ALA A 24 25.18 2.41 -9.93
N ALA A 25 23.88 2.52 -10.20
CA ALA A 25 23.20 2.01 -11.37
C ALA A 25 21.84 2.71 -11.43
N ARG A 26 21.30 2.93 -12.64
CA ARG A 26 20.02 3.59 -12.93
C ARG A 26 18.81 2.80 -12.43
N THR A 27 18.75 2.48 -11.15
CA THR A 27 17.58 1.93 -10.49
C THR A 27 16.72 3.11 -10.07
N VAL A 28 15.59 3.31 -10.75
CA VAL A 28 14.53 4.22 -10.29
C VAL A 28 14.00 3.63 -8.98
N VAL A 29 14.65 3.99 -7.88
CA VAL A 29 14.14 3.78 -6.53
C VAL A 29 13.07 4.85 -6.38
N ALA A 30 11.80 4.43 -6.38
CA ALA A 30 10.65 5.30 -6.12
C ALA A 30 11.01 6.24 -4.96
N ARG A 31 11.19 7.54 -5.24
CA ARG A 31 11.65 8.50 -4.23
C ARG A 31 10.53 8.90 -3.28
N HIS A 32 9.29 8.53 -3.59
CA HIS A 32 8.11 8.86 -2.82
C HIS A 32 7.27 7.61 -2.54
N CYS A 33 7.74 6.74 -1.65
CA CYS A 33 6.85 5.81 -0.97
C CYS A 33 5.99 6.61 0.01
N ALA A 34 4.72 6.84 -0.31
CA ALA A 34 3.75 7.22 0.71
C ALA A 34 3.31 5.92 1.40
N CYS A 35 4.05 5.48 2.42
CA CYS A 35 3.56 4.47 3.35
C CYS A 35 2.37 5.07 4.11
N LEU A 36 1.18 4.96 3.53
CA LEU A 36 -0.07 5.32 4.18
C LEU A 36 -0.44 4.19 5.14
N HIS A 37 0.23 4.16 6.29
CA HIS A 37 -0.14 3.29 7.40
C HIS A 37 -1.32 3.93 8.15
N ASN A 38 -2.49 3.89 7.53
CA ASN A 38 -3.75 4.30 8.13
C ASN A 38 -4.72 3.12 8.08
N ASP A 39 -5.40 2.91 9.20
CA ASP A 39 -6.44 1.91 9.31
C ASP A 39 -7.64 2.42 8.52
N VAL A 40 -8.05 1.67 7.51
CA VAL A 40 -9.20 1.93 6.64
C VAL A 40 -10.35 1.07 7.13
N LEU A 41 -11.53 1.67 7.23
CA LEU A 41 -12.76 0.93 7.47
C LEU A 41 -13.11 0.14 6.20
N ASP A 42 -13.23 -1.16 6.36
CA ASP A 42 -13.43 -2.15 5.32
C ASP A 42 -14.56 -3.11 5.75
N THR A 43 -14.98 -3.99 4.85
CA THR A 43 -16.05 -4.95 5.09
C THR A 43 -15.48 -6.37 5.22
N GLY A 44 -15.38 -6.84 6.45
CA GLY A 44 -14.91 -8.18 6.79
C GLY A 44 -15.98 -9.27 6.66
N PRO A 45 -15.69 -10.48 7.18
CA PRO A 45 -16.59 -11.63 7.08
C PRO A 45 -17.95 -11.41 7.74
N GLY A 46 -19.00 -11.83 7.05
CA GLY A 46 -20.40 -11.63 7.46
C GLY A 46 -20.85 -10.17 7.35
N ASP A 47 -20.24 -9.40 6.45
CA ASP A 47 -20.53 -7.98 6.18
C ASP A 47 -20.35 -7.06 7.40
N ARG A 48 -19.43 -7.47 8.29
CA ARG A 48 -19.13 -6.70 9.51
C ARG A 48 -18.03 -5.69 9.24
N PRO A 49 -18.11 -4.47 9.79
CA PRO A 49 -17.03 -3.51 9.72
C PRO A 49 -15.73 -4.10 10.30
N ALA A 50 -14.63 -3.95 9.57
CA ALA A 50 -13.30 -4.39 9.95
C ALA A 50 -12.25 -3.36 9.53
N LEU A 51 -11.05 -3.44 10.10
CA LEU A 51 -9.95 -2.55 9.73
C LEU A 51 -8.96 -3.27 8.80
N SER A 52 -8.51 -2.56 7.77
CA SER A 52 -7.39 -2.95 6.92
C SER A 52 -6.36 -1.82 6.85
N SER A 53 -5.08 -2.15 6.71
CA SER A 53 -4.02 -1.19 6.40
C SER A 53 -3.46 -1.46 5.01
N GLY A 54 -2.51 -0.65 4.57
CA GLY A 54 -1.90 -0.82 3.25
C GLY A 54 -0.75 0.14 2.99
N ALA A 55 -0.36 0.23 1.73
CA ALA A 55 0.65 1.17 1.24
C ALA A 55 0.30 1.68 -0.16
N VAL A 56 0.73 2.90 -0.49
CA VAL A 56 0.57 3.47 -1.83
C VAL A 56 1.94 3.86 -2.38
N TYR A 57 2.25 3.35 -3.57
CA TYR A 57 3.48 3.62 -4.28
C TYR A 57 3.15 4.45 -5.52
N VAL A 58 3.77 5.61 -5.65
CA VAL A 58 3.57 6.50 -6.80
C VAL A 58 4.84 6.56 -7.64
N PRO A 59 4.72 6.63 -8.98
CA PRO A 59 5.87 6.85 -9.84
C PRO A 59 6.56 8.19 -9.54
N ASP A 60 7.85 8.28 -9.88
CA ASP A 60 8.54 9.57 -9.89
C ASP A 60 8.05 10.43 -11.05
N GLY A 61 8.00 11.76 -10.85
CA GLY A 61 7.62 12.74 -11.87
C GLY A 61 6.24 13.37 -11.62
N MET A 62 5.66 13.93 -12.69
CA MET A 62 4.34 14.55 -12.63
C MET A 62 3.26 13.56 -13.08
N PRO A 63 2.12 13.47 -12.38
CA PRO A 63 1.00 12.66 -12.85
C PRO A 63 0.51 13.16 -14.22
N PRO A 64 0.03 12.26 -15.09
CA PRO A 64 -0.63 12.67 -16.32
C PRO A 64 -1.94 13.41 -16.02
N GLN A 65 -2.53 14.02 -17.05
CA GLN A 65 -3.86 14.63 -16.92
C GLN A 65 -4.86 13.59 -16.43
N GLY A 66 -5.53 13.89 -15.32
CA GLY A 66 -6.47 12.97 -14.68
C GLY A 66 -5.85 12.02 -13.66
N GLY A 67 -4.57 12.17 -13.31
CA GLY A 67 -3.91 11.43 -12.24
C GLY A 67 -3.23 10.13 -12.68
N TRP A 68 -2.41 9.55 -11.80
CA TRP A 68 -1.76 8.26 -12.03
C TRP A 68 -2.81 7.14 -12.17
N PRO A 69 -2.79 6.34 -13.25
CA PRO A 69 -3.61 5.13 -13.30
C PRO A 69 -3.19 4.17 -12.18
N VAL A 70 -4.16 3.42 -11.64
CA VAL A 70 -3.96 2.61 -10.43
C VAL A 70 -3.94 1.12 -10.77
N VAL A 71 -2.90 0.43 -10.32
CA VAL A 71 -2.89 -1.02 -10.15
C VAL A 71 -3.16 -1.33 -8.69
N SER A 72 -4.23 -2.08 -8.40
CA SER A 72 -4.45 -2.62 -7.06
C SER A 72 -3.67 -3.93 -6.91
N TRP A 73 -2.78 -4.00 -5.94
CA TRP A 73 -1.94 -5.15 -5.68
C TRP A 73 -2.40 -5.92 -4.44
N ALA A 74 -2.72 -7.18 -4.67
CA ALA A 74 -3.10 -8.16 -3.68
C ALA A 74 -1.89 -9.08 -3.42
N HIS A 75 -1.30 -9.01 -2.22
CA HIS A 75 -0.14 -9.85 -1.90
C HIS A 75 -0.53 -11.31 -1.68
N GLY A 76 0.44 -12.21 -1.84
CA GLY A 76 0.28 -13.65 -1.53
C GLY A 76 0.29 -13.94 -0.03
N THR A 77 0.42 -15.21 0.35
CA THR A 77 0.49 -15.58 1.78
C THR A 77 1.79 -15.09 2.43
N VAL A 78 1.68 -14.35 3.52
CA VAL A 78 2.81 -13.74 4.27
C VAL A 78 2.85 -14.13 5.75
N GLY A 79 1.83 -14.86 6.23
CA GLY A 79 1.63 -15.24 7.63
C GLY A 79 0.36 -14.63 8.22
N MET A 80 0.10 -14.93 9.49
CA MET A 80 -1.15 -14.57 10.18
C MET A 80 -0.99 -13.50 11.27
N GLY A 81 0.25 -13.13 11.62
CA GLY A 81 0.52 -12.15 12.67
C GLY A 81 0.60 -10.72 12.14
N ASP A 82 0.38 -9.72 12.99
CA ASP A 82 0.41 -8.31 12.58
C ASP A 82 1.75 -7.88 11.95
N GLN A 83 2.86 -8.46 12.42
CA GLN A 83 4.19 -8.22 11.86
C GLN A 83 4.35 -8.74 10.42
N CYS A 84 3.43 -9.58 9.95
CA CYS A 84 3.43 -10.16 8.61
C CYS A 84 2.77 -9.26 7.56
N ALA A 85 2.10 -8.17 7.95
CA ALA A 85 1.51 -7.24 7.00
C ALA A 85 2.59 -6.57 6.13
N PRO A 86 2.52 -6.61 4.79
CA PRO A 86 3.53 -6.00 3.91
C PRO A 86 3.80 -4.53 4.16
N SER A 87 2.81 -3.75 4.64
CA SER A 87 3.02 -2.35 5.02
C SER A 87 3.94 -2.17 6.25
N ASN A 88 4.15 -3.21 7.06
CA ASN A 88 4.91 -3.15 8.31
C ASN A 88 6.42 -3.47 8.14
N TYR A 89 6.85 -3.94 6.97
CA TYR A 89 8.25 -4.29 6.73
C TYR A 89 8.73 -3.85 5.34
N LYS A 90 10.05 -3.94 5.13
CA LYS A 90 10.64 -3.62 3.83
C LYS A 90 10.28 -4.71 2.83
N SER A 91 9.64 -4.34 1.71
CA SER A 91 9.29 -5.26 0.63
C SER A 91 10.45 -6.19 0.26
N THR A 92 10.13 -7.45 -0.02
CA THR A 92 11.10 -8.43 -0.51
C THR A 92 11.66 -7.99 -1.85
N GLU A 93 12.79 -8.55 -2.29
CA GLU A 93 13.33 -8.24 -3.62
C GLU A 93 12.33 -8.58 -4.73
N ARG A 94 11.65 -9.72 -4.60
CA ARG A 94 10.58 -10.15 -5.51
C ARG A 94 9.44 -9.13 -5.59
N ASP A 95 8.89 -8.73 -4.45
CA ASP A 95 7.77 -7.78 -4.42
C ASP A 95 8.23 -6.41 -4.91
N SER A 96 9.43 -5.97 -4.51
CA SER A 96 10.01 -4.71 -4.98
C SER A 96 10.16 -4.68 -6.50
N ALA A 97 10.66 -5.76 -7.11
CA ALA A 97 10.80 -5.86 -8.56
C ALA A 97 9.43 -5.82 -9.27
N TYR A 98 8.43 -6.52 -8.72
CA TYR A 98 7.08 -6.51 -9.26
C TYR A 98 6.42 -5.12 -9.17
N LEU A 99 6.48 -4.47 -8.02
CA LEU A 99 5.91 -3.13 -7.82
C LEU A 99 6.65 -2.08 -8.68
N ALA A 100 7.98 -2.19 -8.78
CA ALA A 100 8.78 -1.30 -9.61
C ALA A 100 8.45 -1.42 -11.09
N HIS A 101 8.15 -2.63 -11.59
CA HIS A 101 7.73 -2.82 -12.98
C HIS A 101 6.52 -1.95 -13.33
N TRP A 102 5.46 -1.97 -12.50
CA TRP A 102 4.26 -1.15 -12.73
C TRP A 102 4.52 0.35 -12.62
N MET A 103 5.32 0.77 -11.63
CA MET A 103 5.68 2.19 -11.49
C MET A 103 6.50 2.71 -12.67
N GLN A 104 7.39 1.90 -13.24
CA GLN A 104 8.16 2.26 -14.44
C GLN A 104 7.27 2.40 -15.68
N GLN A 105 6.11 1.74 -15.71
CA GLN A 105 5.09 1.91 -16.75
C GLN A 105 4.14 3.09 -16.47
N GLY A 106 4.37 3.87 -15.39
CA GLY A 106 3.57 5.03 -15.04
C GLY A 106 2.30 4.71 -14.23
N TYR A 107 2.22 3.53 -13.62
CA TYR A 107 1.11 3.18 -12.73
C TYR A 107 1.47 3.44 -11.27
N ALA A 108 0.55 4.08 -10.53
CA ALA A 108 0.59 4.01 -9.09
C ALA A 108 0.12 2.62 -8.63
N VAL A 109 0.73 2.08 -7.58
CA VAL A 109 0.35 0.80 -7.01
C VAL A 109 -0.26 1.02 -5.63
N VAL A 110 -1.48 0.53 -5.44
CA VAL A 110 -2.18 0.54 -4.15
C VAL A 110 -2.16 -0.88 -3.61
N ALA A 111 -1.51 -1.07 -2.47
CA ALA A 111 -1.33 -2.35 -1.80
C ALA A 111 -2.21 -2.43 -0.56
N THR A 112 -3.05 -3.45 -0.46
CA THR A 112 -3.79 -3.75 0.78
C THR A 112 -3.06 -4.80 1.60
N ASP A 113 -3.10 -4.71 2.92
CA ASP A 113 -2.69 -5.79 3.83
C ASP A 113 -3.84 -6.79 4.07
N TYR A 114 -5.05 -6.49 3.59
CA TYR A 114 -6.30 -7.15 3.93
C TYR A 114 -6.81 -6.87 5.35
N VAL A 115 -8.13 -7.04 5.52
CA VAL A 115 -8.78 -6.95 6.83
C VAL A 115 -8.10 -7.83 7.87
N GLY A 116 -7.90 -7.27 9.06
CA GLY A 116 -7.40 -7.98 10.24
C GLY A 116 -5.95 -8.44 10.15
N LEU A 117 -5.19 -8.06 9.13
CA LEU A 117 -3.74 -8.27 9.06
C LEU A 117 -3.02 -6.95 9.30
N GLY A 118 -2.15 -6.92 10.31
CA GLY A 118 -1.42 -5.70 10.69
C GLY A 118 -2.22 -4.74 11.57
N ASN A 119 -3.46 -5.09 11.92
CA ASN A 119 -4.42 -4.29 12.67
C ASN A 119 -5.21 -5.18 13.64
N PRO A 120 -5.88 -4.60 14.66
CA PRO A 120 -6.74 -5.36 15.55
C PRO A 120 -7.79 -6.17 14.78
N GLY A 121 -7.94 -7.43 15.14
CA GLY A 121 -8.88 -8.36 14.51
C GLY A 121 -8.22 -9.70 14.20
N VAL A 122 -8.91 -10.53 13.42
CA VAL A 122 -8.38 -11.78 12.90
C VAL A 122 -8.40 -11.69 11.38
N HIS A 123 -7.24 -11.87 10.75
CA HIS A 123 -7.14 -11.98 9.30
C HIS A 123 -7.94 -13.20 8.80
N PRO A 124 -9.00 -13.01 7.99
CA PRO A 124 -9.81 -14.11 7.47
C PRO A 124 -9.13 -14.72 6.25
N TYR A 125 -8.06 -15.48 6.51
CA TYR A 125 -7.24 -16.06 5.46
C TYR A 125 -8.06 -16.93 4.50
N LEU A 126 -7.91 -16.67 3.20
CA LEU A 126 -8.65 -17.31 2.09
C LEU A 126 -10.17 -17.07 2.08
N ASP A 127 -10.68 -16.10 2.83
CA ASP A 127 -12.03 -15.57 2.64
C ASP A 127 -12.05 -14.66 1.39
N GLY A 128 -12.51 -15.22 0.27
CA GLY A 128 -12.56 -14.52 -1.01
C GLY A 128 -13.35 -13.22 -0.99
N PRO A 129 -14.59 -13.19 -0.47
CA PRO A 129 -15.37 -11.96 -0.34
C PRO A 129 -14.66 -10.87 0.45
N ALA A 130 -14.09 -11.18 1.62
CA ALA A 130 -13.37 -10.22 2.44
C ALA A 130 -12.11 -9.70 1.71
N ALA A 131 -11.32 -10.59 1.11
CA ALA A 131 -10.13 -10.19 0.36
C ALA A 131 -10.46 -9.28 -0.84
N ALA A 132 -11.51 -9.61 -1.61
CA ALA A 132 -11.94 -8.80 -2.75
C ALA A 132 -12.38 -7.40 -2.33
N ARG A 133 -13.09 -7.28 -1.20
CA ARG A 133 -13.50 -5.99 -0.63
C ARG A 133 -12.29 -5.17 -0.21
N SER A 134 -11.34 -5.78 0.50
CA SER A 134 -10.09 -5.10 0.87
C SER A 134 -9.29 -4.56 -0.30
N VAL A 135 -9.27 -5.27 -1.43
CA VAL A 135 -8.58 -4.81 -2.65
C VAL A 135 -9.26 -3.58 -3.25
N VAL A 136 -10.60 -3.51 -3.21
CA VAL A 136 -11.38 -2.40 -3.77
C VAL A 136 -11.41 -1.20 -2.81
N ASP A 137 -11.68 -1.45 -1.53
CA ASP A 137 -11.83 -0.42 -0.52
C ASP A 137 -10.50 0.28 -0.23
N MET A 138 -9.37 -0.42 -0.34
CA MET A 138 -8.05 0.23 -0.26
C MET A 138 -7.82 1.21 -1.40
N VAL A 139 -8.28 0.94 -2.63
CA VAL A 139 -8.19 1.92 -3.74
C VAL A 139 -9.08 3.12 -3.48
N ARG A 140 -10.30 2.91 -2.96
CA ARG A 140 -11.21 3.99 -2.58
C ARG A 140 -10.57 4.88 -1.52
N ALA A 141 -10.00 4.29 -0.47
CA ALA A 141 -9.30 5.00 0.59
C ALA A 141 -8.03 5.71 0.10
N ALA A 142 -7.24 5.07 -0.77
CA ALA A 142 -6.07 5.69 -1.36
C ALA A 142 -6.42 6.95 -2.15
N ARG A 143 -7.52 6.96 -2.91
CA ARG A 143 -7.98 8.12 -3.67
C ARG A 143 -8.38 9.31 -2.79
N THR A 144 -8.86 9.08 -1.57
CA THR A 144 -9.16 10.19 -0.64
C THR A 144 -7.91 10.79 0.00
N GLN A 145 -6.82 10.02 0.06
CA GLN A 145 -5.56 10.43 0.71
C GLN A 145 -4.47 10.87 -0.28
N VAL A 146 -4.54 10.41 -1.54
CA VAL A 146 -3.58 10.70 -2.61
C VAL A 146 -4.34 11.30 -3.81
N PRO A 147 -4.56 12.62 -3.83
CA PRO A 147 -5.33 13.29 -4.88
C PRO A 147 -4.73 13.17 -6.28
N GLN A 148 -3.46 12.75 -6.39
CA GLN A 148 -2.79 12.50 -7.66
C GLN A 148 -3.18 11.17 -8.30
N LEU A 149 -3.94 10.30 -7.63
CA LEU A 149 -4.44 9.06 -8.22
C LEU A 149 -5.63 9.34 -9.13
N SER A 150 -5.69 8.61 -10.24
CA SER A 150 -6.81 8.73 -11.16
C SER A 150 -8.10 8.16 -10.57
N SER A 151 -9.21 8.85 -10.80
CA SER A 151 -10.57 8.38 -10.51
C SER A 151 -11.11 7.44 -11.60
N GLU A 152 -10.50 7.43 -12.78
CA GLU A 152 -10.93 6.65 -13.93
C GLU A 152 -10.37 5.22 -13.89
N TRP A 153 -11.16 4.27 -14.38
CA TRP A 153 -10.70 2.92 -14.71
C TRP A 153 -10.61 2.84 -16.24
N ARG A 154 -9.41 2.63 -16.78
CA ARG A 154 -9.16 2.56 -18.23
C ARG A 154 -8.50 1.25 -18.59
#